data_AF-A0AAW0XNY9-F1
#
_entry.id   AF-A0AAW0XNY9-F1
#
_cell.length_a   1.000
_cell.length_b   1.000
_cell.length_c   1.000
_cell.angle_alpha   90.00
_cell.angle_beta   90.00
_cell.angle_gamma   90.00
#
_symmetry.space_group_name_H-M   'P 1'
#
loop_
_entity.id
_entity.type
_entity.pdbx_description
1 polymer ?
#
loop_
_entity_poly.entity_id
_entity_poly.type
_entity_poly.pdbx_seq_one_letter_code
_entity_poly.pdbx_strand_id
1 'polypeptide(L)'
;MEVVKVSESQLSEQNEKTNPVVGAYDDVSGALSQLAIGSCDSKRHNYISWEEYFMAVAFLTAMRSKDPCSQVGACIVNTDKKIVGIGYNGMPRGCSDDVLPWSKESQDPLLTKYMYVCHAEMNAIMNKNSSDLSGCTIYVALFPCNECAKLIIQARIREVIFFSDKHVKKPDTIASKRMLNMAGIVYRQYIPARKKINLDFTRSCNLEQLESVEDTSCSDNDKSNNRTCYSPVVSRDINTKREDYLAWGEYFMAMAALSALRSKDPITQVGACIVNSENKIVGIGYNGMPWGCNDDQLPWSKTSSDKLEAKYMYVCHAEVNAIMNKNCVDVAGCTIYVALFPCNECAKVIIQAGIKKVIYLSDKFKEDPSTVASKRMLDLAGILYCEYNLPCRRVIIDFDAIDWNSV
;
A
#
# COMPACT_ATOMS: atom_id res chain seq x y z
N MET A 1 -10.17 -54.51 -27.04
CA MET A 1 -10.23 -54.97 -25.64
C MET A 1 -10.69 -53.82 -24.78
N GLU A 2 -11.60 -54.14 -23.87
CA GLU A 2 -12.64 -53.29 -23.30
C GLU A 2 -12.18 -52.17 -22.35
N VAL A 3 -13.08 -51.19 -22.28
CA VAL A 3 -13.18 -50.12 -21.28
C VAL A 3 -13.70 -50.72 -19.97
N VAL A 4 -13.12 -50.36 -18.82
CA VAL A 4 -13.83 -50.40 -17.54
C VAL A 4 -13.56 -49.12 -16.74
N LYS A 5 -14.62 -48.31 -16.62
CA LYS A 5 -14.79 -47.21 -15.66
C LYS A 5 -15.05 -47.81 -14.27
N VAL A 6 -14.56 -47.15 -13.22
CA VAL A 6 -15.06 -47.39 -11.85
C VAL A 6 -15.70 -46.09 -11.36
N SER A 7 -16.98 -46.20 -11.01
CA SER A 7 -17.84 -45.17 -10.43
C SER A 7 -17.97 -45.35 -8.91
N GLU A 8 -18.18 -44.24 -8.21
CA GLU A 8 -18.54 -44.17 -6.79
C GLU A 8 -19.89 -44.83 -6.49
N SER A 9 -20.04 -45.43 -5.30
CA SER A 9 -21.03 -45.03 -4.29
C SER A 9 -21.26 -46.10 -3.21
N GLN A 10 -21.65 -45.59 -2.03
CA GLN A 10 -22.48 -46.18 -0.96
C GLN A 10 -21.80 -46.45 0.40
N LEU A 11 -22.15 -45.52 1.30
CA LEU A 11 -22.19 -45.60 2.76
C LEU A 11 -23.17 -46.70 3.23
N SER A 12 -22.90 -47.33 4.37
CA SER A 12 -23.61 -47.11 5.65
C SER A 12 -23.44 -48.29 6.62
N GLU A 13 -23.76 -48.01 7.90
CA GLU A 13 -23.88 -48.90 9.07
C GLU A 13 -22.60 -49.12 9.90
N GLN A 14 -22.59 -49.08 11.23
CA GLN A 14 -23.52 -48.75 12.32
C GLN A 14 -22.64 -48.75 13.60
N ASN A 15 -22.91 -47.88 14.60
CA ASN A 15 -23.16 -48.30 16.00
C ASN A 15 -23.20 -47.13 17.00
N GLU A 16 -24.36 -47.00 17.62
CA GLU A 16 -24.64 -46.26 18.86
C GLU A 16 -24.20 -47.04 20.11
N LYS A 17 -24.05 -46.30 21.23
CA LYS A 17 -24.20 -46.59 22.69
C LYS A 17 -23.06 -45.88 23.43
N THR A 18 -23.20 -45.08 24.50
CA THR A 18 -24.24 -44.87 25.53
C THR A 18 -23.80 -43.67 26.39
N ASN A 19 -24.75 -42.90 26.94
CA ASN A 19 -24.54 -41.84 27.95
C ASN A 19 -24.05 -42.38 29.32
N PRO A 20 -23.42 -41.53 30.16
CA PRO A 20 -24.12 -41.09 31.39
C PRO A 20 -23.88 -39.60 31.76
N VAL A 21 -24.93 -38.85 32.11
CA VAL A 21 -25.38 -38.41 33.47
C VAL A 21 -24.77 -37.08 33.96
N VAL A 22 -25.70 -36.25 34.45
CA VAL A 22 -25.66 -34.85 34.90
C VAL A 22 -24.85 -34.64 36.19
N GLY A 23 -24.16 -33.50 36.31
CA GLY A 23 -23.58 -33.05 37.59
C GLY A 23 -23.06 -31.61 37.60
N ALA A 24 -23.76 -30.77 38.39
CA ALA A 24 -23.32 -29.59 39.15
C ALA A 24 -22.69 -28.36 38.44
N TYR A 25 -23.44 -27.26 38.55
CA TYR A 25 -22.96 -25.87 38.51
C TYR A 25 -22.09 -25.60 39.74
N ASP A 26 -20.89 -25.06 39.57
CA ASP A 26 -20.19 -24.28 40.60
C ASP A 26 -19.28 -23.21 39.96
N ASP A 27 -19.66 -21.96 40.25
CA ASP A 27 -18.81 -20.81 40.55
C ASP A 27 -17.63 -20.45 39.63
N VAL A 28 -17.90 -19.64 38.60
CA VAL A 28 -16.89 -18.91 37.81
C VAL A 28 -16.87 -17.44 38.24
N SER A 29 -16.54 -17.17 39.49
CA SER A 29 -16.38 -15.80 40.03
C SER A 29 -14.98 -15.60 40.63
N GLY A 30 -13.94 -15.72 39.81
CA GLY A 30 -12.57 -15.53 40.31
C GLY A 30 -11.43 -15.66 39.30
N ALA A 31 -11.55 -15.09 38.09
CA ALA A 31 -10.41 -15.04 37.16
C ALA A 31 -10.50 -13.92 36.10
N LEU A 32 -11.09 -12.76 36.44
CA LEU A 32 -11.25 -11.62 35.52
C LEU A 32 -10.50 -10.37 35.98
N SER A 33 -9.21 -10.50 36.33
CA SER A 33 -8.35 -9.34 36.58
C SER A 33 -6.90 -9.46 36.09
N GLN A 34 -6.58 -10.45 35.26
CA GLN A 34 -5.24 -10.57 34.64
C GLN A 34 -5.33 -11.01 33.18
N LEU A 35 -5.86 -10.17 32.30
CA LEU A 35 -5.70 -10.35 30.86
C LEU A 35 -5.41 -9.00 30.19
N ALA A 36 -4.24 -8.97 29.53
CA ALA A 36 -3.79 -8.10 28.43
C ALA A 36 -2.47 -7.34 28.67
N ILE A 37 -1.40 -8.07 28.99
CA ILE A 37 -0.07 -7.73 28.46
C ILE A 37 0.18 -8.78 27.38
N GLY A 38 0.01 -8.41 26.11
CA GLY A 38 0.28 -9.33 25.00
C GLY A 38 1.75 -9.77 25.02
N SER A 39 2.01 -11.08 24.99
CA SER A 39 3.37 -11.60 24.84
C SER A 39 3.98 -11.06 23.54
N CYS A 40 5.16 -10.45 23.64
CA CYS A 40 5.92 -9.91 22.51
C CYS A 40 6.59 -10.99 21.64
N ASP A 41 6.27 -12.26 21.87
CA ASP A 41 6.95 -13.40 21.24
C ASP A 41 6.25 -13.87 19.95
N SER A 42 5.03 -13.40 19.71
CA SER A 42 4.22 -13.74 18.52
C SER A 42 4.02 -12.57 17.57
N LYS A 43 3.70 -12.87 16.31
CA LYS A 43 3.41 -11.85 15.28
C LYS A 43 2.17 -11.04 15.65
N ARG A 44 2.17 -9.73 15.38
CA ARG A 44 0.97 -8.91 15.63
C ARG A 44 -0.19 -9.34 14.72
N HIS A 45 -1.42 -9.10 15.17
CA HIS A 45 -2.63 -9.45 14.39
C HIS A 45 -3.30 -8.25 13.70
N ASN A 46 -2.92 -7.02 14.04
CA ASN A 46 -3.54 -5.79 13.53
C ASN A 46 -2.89 -5.24 12.23
N TYR A 47 -2.11 -6.04 11.50
CA TYR A 47 -1.52 -5.64 10.22
C TYR A 47 -2.56 -5.61 9.10
N ILE A 48 -2.37 -4.74 8.11
CA ILE A 48 -3.29 -4.66 6.97
C ILE A 48 -3.12 -5.87 6.06
N SER A 49 -4.23 -6.36 5.49
CA SER A 49 -4.20 -7.47 4.54
C SER A 49 -3.53 -7.06 3.22
N TRP A 50 -3.17 -8.03 2.37
CA TRP A 50 -2.63 -7.73 1.04
C TRP A 50 -3.62 -6.94 0.18
N GLU A 51 -4.89 -7.32 0.14
CA GLU A 51 -5.89 -6.61 -0.69
C GLU A 51 -6.13 -5.19 -0.19
N GLU A 52 -6.25 -5.02 1.14
CA GLU A 52 -6.36 -3.70 1.77
C GLU A 52 -5.15 -2.83 1.44
N TYR A 53 -3.94 -3.38 1.52
CA TYR A 53 -2.72 -2.67 1.18
C TYR A 53 -2.69 -2.23 -0.29
N PHE A 54 -2.99 -3.12 -1.23
CA PHE A 54 -2.94 -2.75 -2.65
C PHE A 54 -4.03 -1.77 -3.06
N MET A 55 -5.23 -1.90 -2.50
CA MET A 55 -6.28 -0.90 -2.69
C MET A 55 -5.92 0.44 -2.03
N ALA A 56 -5.32 0.42 -0.83
CA ALA A 56 -4.83 1.63 -0.17
C ALA A 56 -3.73 2.32 -1.01
N VAL A 57 -2.82 1.57 -1.64
CA VAL A 57 -1.83 2.12 -2.58
C VAL A 57 -2.53 2.80 -3.76
N ALA A 58 -3.57 2.20 -4.33
CA ALA A 58 -4.35 2.82 -5.41
C ALA A 58 -4.98 4.15 -4.96
N PHE A 59 -5.62 4.20 -3.79
CA PHE A 59 -6.22 5.43 -3.25
C PHE A 59 -5.17 6.49 -2.87
N LEU A 60 -4.06 6.10 -2.23
CA LEU A 60 -2.96 7.02 -1.91
C LEU A 60 -2.36 7.63 -3.18
N THR A 61 -2.24 6.82 -4.23
CA THR A 61 -1.78 7.28 -5.54
C THR A 61 -2.79 8.23 -6.19
N ALA A 62 -4.10 8.00 -6.03
CA ALA A 62 -5.13 8.91 -6.52
C ALA A 62 -4.98 10.34 -5.95
N MET A 63 -4.51 10.49 -4.70
CA MET A 63 -4.29 11.79 -4.07
C MET A 63 -3.25 12.67 -4.79
N ARG A 64 -2.45 12.09 -5.70
CA ARG A 64 -1.51 12.81 -6.59
C ARG A 64 -2.18 13.45 -7.80
N SER A 65 -3.37 12.99 -8.17
CA SER A 65 -4.12 13.53 -9.29
C SER A 65 -4.39 15.02 -9.07
N LYS A 66 -4.14 15.79 -10.12
CA LYS A 66 -4.39 17.23 -10.17
C LYS A 66 -5.79 17.58 -10.70
N ASP A 67 -6.55 16.56 -11.10
CA ASP A 67 -7.91 16.71 -11.59
C ASP A 67 -8.81 17.28 -10.47
N PRO A 68 -9.49 18.42 -10.67
CA PRO A 68 -10.31 19.04 -9.64
C PRO A 68 -11.59 18.25 -9.33
N CYS A 69 -12.04 17.41 -10.26
CA CYS A 69 -13.34 16.74 -10.18
C CYS A 69 -13.23 15.26 -9.81
N SER A 70 -12.23 14.54 -10.32
CA SER A 70 -12.17 13.09 -10.16
C SER A 70 -10.73 12.61 -9.97
N GLN A 71 -10.45 12.00 -8.83
CA GLN A 71 -9.15 11.45 -8.50
C GLN A 71 -9.24 9.93 -8.48
N VAL A 72 -8.63 9.28 -9.47
CA VAL A 72 -8.61 7.82 -9.61
C VAL A 72 -7.17 7.36 -9.57
N GLY A 73 -6.91 6.28 -8.85
CA GLY A 73 -5.62 5.61 -8.81
C GLY A 73 -5.74 4.13 -9.08
N ALA A 74 -4.64 3.54 -9.54
CA ALA A 74 -4.50 2.16 -9.90
C ALA A 74 -3.14 1.60 -9.45
N CYS A 75 -3.13 0.33 -9.06
CA CYS A 75 -1.97 -0.41 -8.59
C CYS A 75 -1.96 -1.80 -9.24
N ILE A 76 -0.90 -2.15 -9.96
CA ILE A 76 -0.74 -3.45 -10.63
C ILE A 76 0.24 -4.29 -9.84
N VAL A 77 -0.16 -5.53 -9.55
CA VAL A 77 0.56 -6.45 -8.68
C VAL A 77 0.77 -7.78 -9.40
N ASN A 78 1.97 -8.33 -9.31
CA ASN A 78 2.27 -9.65 -9.86
C ASN A 78 1.87 -10.80 -8.92
N THR A 79 2.07 -12.03 -9.36
CA THR A 79 1.75 -13.25 -8.59
C THR A 79 2.52 -13.34 -7.27
N ASP A 80 3.72 -12.77 -7.21
CA ASP A 80 4.57 -12.75 -6.01
C ASP A 80 4.21 -11.62 -5.03
N LYS A 81 3.08 -10.94 -5.25
CA LYS A 81 2.61 -9.80 -4.43
C LYS A 81 3.57 -8.60 -4.46
N LYS A 82 4.35 -8.44 -5.54
CA LYS A 82 5.17 -7.26 -5.82
C LYS A 82 4.39 -6.27 -6.67
N ILE A 83 4.48 -5.00 -6.30
CA ILE A 83 3.88 -3.91 -7.09
C ILE A 83 4.78 -3.66 -8.31
N VAL A 84 4.21 -3.77 -9.50
CA VAL A 84 4.93 -3.66 -10.78
C VAL A 84 4.56 -2.42 -11.59
N GLY A 85 3.44 -1.77 -11.25
CA GLY A 85 2.99 -0.53 -11.89
C GLY A 85 2.01 0.23 -11.00
N ILE A 86 2.11 1.55 -11.00
CA ILE A 86 1.23 2.45 -10.24
C ILE A 86 0.88 3.64 -11.14
N GLY A 87 -0.37 4.08 -11.09
CA GLY A 87 -0.86 5.21 -11.89
C GLY A 87 -2.00 5.97 -11.23
N TYR A 88 -2.09 7.25 -11.55
CA TYR A 88 -3.24 8.10 -11.27
C TYR A 88 -3.66 8.81 -12.55
N ASN A 89 -4.89 9.32 -12.61
CA ASN A 89 -5.33 10.08 -13.76
C ASN A 89 -4.62 11.44 -13.85
N GLY A 90 -4.16 11.82 -15.03
CA GLY A 90 -3.40 13.05 -15.24
C GLY A 90 -3.00 13.26 -16.70
N MET A 91 -2.39 14.42 -16.98
CA MET A 91 -1.93 14.74 -18.33
C MET A 91 -0.73 13.86 -18.74
N PRO A 92 -0.49 13.64 -20.04
CA PRO A 92 0.64 12.86 -20.53
C PRO A 92 1.97 13.49 -20.11
N ARG A 93 3.04 12.67 -20.05
CA ARG A 93 4.38 13.17 -19.73
C ARG A 93 4.83 14.21 -20.75
N GLY A 94 5.41 15.30 -20.24
CA GLY A 94 5.85 16.43 -21.07
C GLY A 94 4.73 17.41 -21.44
N CYS A 95 3.47 17.10 -21.15
CA CYS A 95 2.35 18.01 -21.35
C CYS A 95 2.06 18.77 -20.05
N SER A 96 2.14 20.10 -20.08
CA SER A 96 1.93 20.93 -18.89
C SER A 96 0.46 20.93 -18.45
N ASP A 97 0.22 20.60 -17.18
CA ASP A 97 -1.08 20.71 -16.52
C ASP A 97 -1.51 22.15 -16.19
N ASP A 98 -0.66 23.14 -16.47
CA ASP A 98 -1.00 24.57 -16.44
C ASP A 98 -1.53 25.08 -17.79
N VAL A 99 -1.28 24.34 -18.87
CA VAL A 99 -1.65 24.73 -20.24
C VAL A 99 -2.86 23.96 -20.73
N LEU A 100 -2.92 22.65 -20.45
CA LEU A 100 -4.04 21.81 -20.87
C LEU A 100 -5.27 22.02 -19.98
N PRO A 101 -6.49 21.97 -20.57
CA PRO A 101 -7.72 22.26 -19.85
C PRO A 101 -8.09 21.14 -18.87
N TRP A 102 -8.59 21.53 -17.68
CA TRP A 102 -9.20 20.62 -16.72
C TRP A 102 -10.74 20.60 -16.78
N SER A 103 -11.34 21.58 -17.46
CA SER A 103 -12.79 21.71 -17.55
C SER A 103 -13.44 20.49 -18.20
N LYS A 104 -14.66 20.19 -17.73
CA LYS A 104 -15.52 19.14 -18.27
C LYS A 104 -16.47 19.67 -19.35
N GLU A 105 -16.70 20.97 -19.41
CA GLU A 105 -17.77 21.56 -20.20
C GLU A 105 -17.24 22.73 -21.01
N SER A 106 -17.32 22.59 -22.32
CA SER A 106 -17.02 23.64 -23.29
C SER A 106 -17.76 23.35 -24.58
N GLN A 107 -18.08 24.40 -25.34
CA GLN A 107 -18.60 24.26 -26.70
C GLN A 107 -17.54 23.68 -27.66
N ASP A 108 -16.27 23.96 -27.39
CA ASP A 108 -15.14 23.35 -28.11
C ASP A 108 -14.61 22.14 -27.33
N PRO A 109 -14.71 20.91 -27.87
CA PRO A 109 -14.17 19.70 -27.24
C PRO A 109 -12.68 19.79 -26.90
N LEU A 110 -11.89 20.57 -27.65
CA LEU A 110 -10.46 20.77 -27.41
C LEU A 110 -10.16 21.61 -26.16
N LEU A 111 -11.16 22.30 -25.62
CA LEU A 111 -11.07 23.02 -24.35
C LEU A 111 -11.59 22.19 -23.16
N THR A 112 -11.81 20.89 -23.35
CA THR A 112 -12.16 19.95 -22.29
C THR A 112 -11.01 18.99 -21.99
N LYS A 113 -10.94 18.46 -20.77
CA LYS A 113 -9.89 17.52 -20.38
C LYS A 113 -9.92 16.18 -21.13
N TYR A 114 -11.08 15.79 -21.67
CA TYR A 114 -11.33 14.41 -22.14
C TYR A 114 -10.43 13.97 -23.29
N MET A 115 -9.95 14.89 -24.13
CA MET A 115 -9.05 14.58 -25.24
C MET A 115 -7.59 14.36 -24.80
N TYR A 116 -7.23 14.78 -23.59
CA TYR A 116 -5.83 14.83 -23.15
C TYR A 116 -5.55 13.97 -21.92
N VAL A 117 -6.51 13.83 -21.01
CA VAL A 117 -6.30 13.13 -19.74
C VAL A 117 -6.07 11.64 -19.94
N CYS A 118 -4.97 11.13 -19.39
CA CYS A 118 -4.74 9.69 -19.28
C CYS A 118 -5.41 9.16 -18.01
N HIS A 119 -6.12 8.05 -18.12
CA HIS A 119 -6.71 7.36 -16.98
C HIS A 119 -5.65 6.67 -16.11
N ALA A 120 -6.02 6.34 -14.87
CA ALA A 120 -5.10 5.74 -13.90
C ALA A 120 -4.57 4.39 -14.35
N GLU A 121 -5.41 3.57 -14.98
CA GLU A 121 -5.10 2.23 -15.49
C GLU A 121 -4.08 2.32 -16.62
N MET A 122 -4.28 3.24 -17.57
CA MET A 122 -3.32 3.51 -18.65
C MET A 122 -1.96 3.91 -18.07
N ASN A 123 -1.95 4.86 -17.14
CA ASN A 123 -0.71 5.30 -16.50
C ASN A 123 -0.06 4.17 -15.70
N ALA A 124 -0.82 3.31 -15.00
CA ALA A 124 -0.25 2.18 -14.27
C ALA A 124 0.40 1.14 -15.19
N ILE A 125 -0.21 0.86 -16.34
CA ILE A 125 0.33 -0.05 -17.36
C ILE A 125 1.59 0.53 -18.01
N MET A 126 1.56 1.81 -18.36
CA MET A 126 2.69 2.49 -19.06
C MET A 126 3.84 2.84 -18.11
N ASN A 127 3.57 3.03 -16.82
CA ASN A 127 4.58 3.27 -15.79
C ASN A 127 5.20 1.97 -15.24
N LYS A 128 4.84 0.81 -15.77
CA LYS A 128 5.41 -0.46 -15.32
C LYS A 128 6.93 -0.43 -15.45
N ASN A 129 7.61 -0.98 -14.44
CA ASN A 129 9.04 -1.26 -14.54
C ASN A 129 9.31 -2.73 -14.90
N SER A 130 8.28 -3.58 -14.80
CA SER A 130 8.32 -4.98 -15.23
C SER A 130 8.28 -5.09 -16.75
N SER A 131 9.02 -6.06 -17.31
CA SER A 131 8.97 -6.41 -18.73
C SER A 131 7.58 -6.91 -19.14
N ASP A 132 6.87 -7.58 -18.22
CA ASP A 132 5.59 -8.23 -18.49
C ASP A 132 4.55 -7.97 -17.38
N LEU A 133 3.29 -7.85 -17.79
CA LEU A 133 2.13 -7.75 -16.90
C LEU A 133 1.22 -8.99 -17.00
N SER A 134 1.61 -10.00 -17.77
CA SER A 134 0.88 -11.25 -17.90
C SER A 134 0.65 -11.89 -16.54
N GLY A 135 -0.60 -12.24 -16.25
CA GLY A 135 -0.97 -12.88 -14.97
C GLY A 135 -1.08 -11.92 -13.78
N CYS A 136 -0.82 -10.62 -13.96
CA CYS A 136 -0.98 -9.64 -12.89
C CYS A 136 -2.45 -9.36 -12.56
N THR A 137 -2.67 -8.79 -11.38
CA THR A 137 -3.94 -8.24 -10.91
C THR A 137 -3.83 -6.71 -10.84
N ILE A 138 -4.84 -5.99 -11.33
CA ILE A 138 -4.95 -4.53 -11.19
C ILE A 138 -5.99 -4.18 -10.12
N TYR A 139 -5.57 -3.42 -9.11
CA TYR A 139 -6.42 -2.79 -8.10
C TYR A 139 -6.71 -1.36 -8.54
N VAL A 140 -7.98 -0.97 -8.62
CA VAL A 140 -8.38 0.34 -9.14
C VAL A 140 -9.54 0.94 -8.34
N ALA A 141 -9.52 2.26 -8.13
CA ALA A 141 -10.57 2.93 -7.34
C ALA A 141 -11.94 2.95 -8.06
N LEU A 142 -11.97 2.97 -9.40
CA LEU A 142 -13.18 2.99 -10.21
C LEU A 142 -13.13 1.90 -11.28
N PHE A 143 -14.28 1.27 -11.58
CA PHE A 143 -14.37 0.25 -12.61
C PHE A 143 -13.86 0.78 -13.97
N PRO A 144 -12.96 0.06 -14.66
CA PRO A 144 -12.32 0.56 -15.88
C PRO A 144 -13.32 0.82 -17.02
N CYS A 145 -13.14 1.93 -17.74
CA CYS A 145 -13.86 2.18 -18.99
C CYS A 145 -13.45 1.19 -20.10
N ASN A 146 -14.16 1.19 -21.23
CA ASN A 146 -13.86 0.33 -22.37
C ASN A 146 -12.44 0.53 -22.93
N GLU A 147 -11.94 1.76 -23.00
CA GLU A 147 -10.56 2.00 -23.49
C GLU A 147 -9.51 1.43 -22.54
N CYS A 148 -9.72 1.58 -21.22
CA CYS A 148 -8.84 0.98 -20.22
C CYS A 148 -8.94 -0.55 -20.24
N ALA A 149 -10.13 -1.12 -20.45
CA ALA A 149 -10.30 -2.56 -20.61
C ALA A 149 -9.51 -3.12 -21.80
N LYS A 150 -9.49 -2.41 -22.95
CA LYS A 150 -8.63 -2.80 -24.09
C LYS A 150 -7.16 -2.86 -23.66
N LEU A 151 -6.65 -1.85 -22.95
CA LEU A 151 -5.27 -1.84 -22.47
C LEU A 151 -4.98 -2.98 -21.49
N ILE A 152 -5.88 -3.23 -20.54
CA ILE A 152 -5.79 -4.32 -19.55
C ILE A 152 -5.71 -5.68 -20.28
N ILE A 153 -6.56 -5.90 -21.28
CA ILE A 153 -6.59 -7.12 -22.10
C ILE A 153 -5.28 -7.28 -22.87
N GLN A 154 -4.85 -6.25 -23.60
CA GLN A 154 -3.62 -6.28 -24.40
C GLN A 154 -2.36 -6.44 -23.53
N ALA A 155 -2.40 -5.95 -22.28
CA ALA A 155 -1.36 -6.14 -21.28
C ALA A 155 -1.37 -7.53 -20.62
N ARG A 156 -2.36 -8.38 -20.92
CA ARG A 156 -2.53 -9.75 -20.38
C ARG A 156 -2.71 -9.82 -18.86
N ILE A 157 -3.22 -8.76 -18.27
CA ILE A 157 -3.68 -8.74 -16.87
C ILE A 157 -4.86 -9.72 -16.75
N ARG A 158 -4.92 -10.49 -15.68
CA ARG A 158 -5.91 -11.59 -15.51
C ARG A 158 -7.04 -11.27 -14.56
N GLU A 159 -6.84 -10.30 -13.66
CA GLU A 159 -7.83 -9.95 -12.66
C GLU A 159 -7.92 -8.42 -12.47
N VAL A 160 -9.15 -7.90 -12.36
CA VAL A 160 -9.45 -6.51 -12.00
C VAL A 160 -10.19 -6.49 -10.67
N ILE A 161 -9.57 -5.92 -9.64
CA ILE A 161 -10.20 -5.68 -8.35
C ILE A 161 -10.53 -4.18 -8.27
N PHE A 162 -11.82 -3.84 -8.29
CA PHE A 162 -12.26 -2.45 -8.31
C PHE A 162 -12.96 -2.07 -7.00
N PHE A 163 -12.86 -0.82 -6.59
CA PHE A 163 -13.58 -0.34 -5.40
C PHE A 163 -15.02 0.05 -5.71
N SER A 164 -15.25 0.89 -6.73
CA SER A 164 -16.57 1.38 -7.12
C SER A 164 -16.94 1.02 -8.56
N ASP A 165 -18.22 0.69 -8.77
CA ASP A 165 -18.84 0.51 -10.10
C ASP A 165 -20.03 1.48 -10.29
N LYS A 166 -19.86 2.74 -9.86
CA LYS A 166 -20.92 3.76 -9.92
C LYS A 166 -21.44 4.06 -11.33
N HIS A 167 -20.67 3.70 -12.35
CA HIS A 167 -21.01 3.91 -13.75
C HIS A 167 -21.48 2.63 -14.46
N VAL A 168 -21.97 1.64 -13.71
CA VAL A 168 -22.42 0.34 -14.24
C VAL A 168 -23.37 0.42 -15.43
N LYS A 169 -24.22 1.45 -15.49
CA LYS A 169 -25.22 1.64 -16.55
C LYS A 169 -24.68 2.36 -17.80
N LYS A 170 -23.48 2.95 -17.75
CA LYS A 170 -22.90 3.67 -18.91
C LYS A 170 -22.54 2.68 -20.02
N PRO A 171 -22.77 3.01 -21.30
CA PRO A 171 -22.40 2.15 -22.42
C PRO A 171 -20.92 1.71 -22.39
N ASP A 172 -20.02 2.62 -22.04
CA ASP A 172 -18.57 2.36 -21.90
C ASP A 172 -18.27 1.27 -20.87
N THR A 173 -18.95 1.30 -19.71
CA THR A 173 -18.80 0.30 -18.66
C THR A 173 -19.39 -1.05 -19.07
N ILE A 174 -20.53 -1.04 -19.77
CA ILE A 174 -21.16 -2.26 -20.30
C ILE A 174 -20.24 -2.90 -21.35
N ALA A 175 -19.67 -2.10 -22.26
CA ALA A 175 -18.72 -2.55 -23.26
C ALA A 175 -17.43 -3.09 -22.61
N SER A 176 -16.92 -2.41 -21.58
CA SER A 176 -15.79 -2.86 -20.75
C SER A 176 -16.05 -4.26 -20.19
N LYS A 177 -17.17 -4.48 -19.48
CA LYS A 177 -17.56 -5.79 -18.94
C LYS A 177 -17.68 -6.87 -20.02
N ARG A 178 -18.29 -6.54 -21.16
CA ARG A 178 -18.37 -7.48 -22.31
C ARG A 178 -16.98 -7.91 -22.78
N MET A 179 -16.07 -6.97 -23.01
CA MET A 179 -14.71 -7.28 -23.45
C MET A 179 -13.92 -8.08 -22.42
N LEU A 180 -14.00 -7.71 -21.13
CA LEU A 180 -13.33 -8.44 -20.05
C LEU A 180 -13.84 -9.89 -19.95
N ASN A 181 -15.15 -10.10 -20.04
CA ASN A 181 -15.76 -11.43 -20.05
C ASN A 181 -15.31 -12.26 -21.26
N MET A 182 -15.29 -11.66 -22.46
CA MET A 182 -14.82 -12.34 -23.68
C MET A 182 -13.33 -12.72 -23.61
N ALA A 183 -12.51 -11.89 -22.97
CA ALA A 183 -11.08 -12.14 -22.78
C ALA A 183 -10.78 -13.10 -21.61
N GLY A 184 -11.79 -13.52 -20.85
CA GLY A 184 -11.63 -14.37 -19.66
C GLY A 184 -10.90 -13.66 -18.51
N ILE A 185 -11.06 -12.34 -18.39
CA ILE A 185 -10.51 -11.55 -17.28
C ILE A 185 -11.54 -11.52 -16.15
N VAL A 186 -11.14 -12.00 -14.98
CA VAL A 186 -11.99 -11.99 -13.79
C VAL A 186 -12.04 -10.57 -13.23
N TYR A 187 -13.21 -10.13 -12.79
CA TYR A 187 -13.32 -8.88 -12.04
C TYR A 187 -14.25 -9.02 -10.84
N ARG A 188 -13.93 -8.34 -9.75
CA ARG A 188 -14.74 -8.32 -8.54
C ARG A 188 -14.60 -7.02 -7.78
N GLN A 189 -15.64 -6.68 -7.03
CA GLN A 189 -15.62 -5.52 -6.16
C GLN A 189 -14.82 -5.83 -4.89
N TYR A 190 -13.97 -4.90 -4.49
CA TYR A 190 -13.30 -4.93 -3.20
C TYR A 190 -14.24 -4.42 -2.11
N ILE A 191 -14.33 -5.16 -1.00
CA ILE A 191 -15.11 -4.78 0.17
C ILE A 191 -14.12 -4.39 1.27
N PRO A 192 -14.02 -3.09 1.64
CA PRO A 192 -13.06 -2.65 2.64
C PRO A 192 -13.41 -3.19 4.02
N ALA A 193 -12.43 -3.76 4.72
CA ALA A 193 -12.58 -4.13 6.13
C ALA A 193 -12.57 -2.90 7.06
N ARG A 194 -11.94 -1.81 6.61
CA ARG A 194 -11.81 -0.53 7.33
C ARG A 194 -12.11 0.60 6.37
N LYS A 195 -12.76 1.66 6.87
CA LYS A 195 -13.13 2.82 6.05
C LYS A 195 -11.96 3.78 5.80
N LYS A 196 -11.09 3.93 6.79
CA LYS A 196 -9.97 4.88 6.75
C LYS A 196 -8.67 4.25 7.24
N ILE A 197 -7.57 4.67 6.65
CA ILE A 197 -6.20 4.36 7.08
C ILE A 197 -5.50 5.68 7.36
N ASN A 198 -5.05 5.89 8.59
CA ASN A 198 -4.35 7.09 9.02
C ASN A 198 -2.83 6.82 9.04
N LEU A 199 -2.09 7.57 8.22
CA LEU A 199 -0.63 7.55 8.17
C LEU A 199 -0.12 8.76 8.92
N ASP A 200 0.26 8.57 10.18
CA ASP A 200 0.82 9.61 11.03
C ASP A 200 2.36 9.57 10.97
N PHE A 201 2.97 10.66 10.51
CA PHE A 201 4.41 10.77 10.39
C PHE A 201 5.10 11.22 11.68
N THR A 202 4.34 11.64 12.70
CA THR A 202 4.89 12.08 13.99
C THR A 202 5.11 10.93 14.97
N ARG A 203 4.41 9.81 14.79
CA ARG A 203 4.57 8.62 15.63
C ARG A 203 5.90 7.91 15.29
N SER A 204 6.84 7.98 16.23
CA SER A 204 8.20 7.47 16.12
C SER A 204 8.30 5.93 16.15
N CYS A 205 7.92 5.25 15.06
CA CYS A 205 8.11 3.79 14.85
C CYS A 205 7.61 2.85 15.98
N ASN A 206 6.74 3.32 16.87
CA ASN A 206 5.93 2.50 17.77
C ASN A 206 4.47 2.79 17.43
N LEU A 207 3.93 2.11 16.41
CA LEU A 207 2.50 2.17 16.06
C LEU A 207 1.71 1.27 17.02
N GLU A 208 1.73 1.58 18.31
CA GLU A 208 0.75 1.05 19.23
C GLU A 208 -0.54 1.90 19.11
N GLN A 209 -1.67 1.18 19.10
CA GLN A 209 -3.05 1.69 19.09
C GLN A 209 -3.56 2.25 17.74
N LEU A 210 -4.01 1.31 16.90
CA LEU A 210 -5.16 1.48 16.02
C LEU A 210 -6.42 1.38 16.90
N GLU A 211 -6.79 2.45 17.59
CA GLU A 211 -8.11 2.57 18.20
C GLU A 211 -8.99 3.47 17.34
N SER A 212 -10.26 3.08 17.22
CA SER A 212 -11.33 3.86 16.63
C SER A 212 -11.42 5.22 17.33
N VAL A 213 -11.01 6.28 16.66
CA VAL A 213 -11.24 7.65 17.14
C VAL A 213 -12.73 7.93 16.99
N GLU A 214 -13.47 7.81 18.09
CA GLU A 214 -14.73 8.54 18.26
C GLU A 214 -14.41 10.04 18.35
N ASP A 215 -15.19 10.83 17.61
CA ASP A 215 -15.10 12.29 17.55
C ASP A 215 -15.21 12.89 18.96
N THR A 216 -14.08 13.23 19.57
CA THR A 216 -14.02 14.15 20.69
C THR A 216 -13.56 15.50 20.17
N SER A 217 -14.49 16.46 20.22
CA SER A 217 -14.28 17.87 19.89
C SER A 217 -13.11 18.44 20.71
N CYS A 218 -11.96 18.68 20.09
CA CYS A 218 -10.89 19.43 20.70
C CYS A 218 -11.17 20.92 20.57
N SER A 219 -11.30 21.59 21.72
CA SER A 219 -11.34 23.05 21.84
C SER A 219 -10.08 23.67 21.22
N ASP A 220 -10.32 24.59 20.29
CA ASP A 220 -9.32 25.44 19.65
C ASP A 220 -8.50 26.20 20.69
N ASN A 221 -7.19 25.90 20.79
CA ASN A 221 -6.15 26.86 21.20
C ASN A 221 -4.75 26.26 21.00
N ASP A 222 -4.34 26.02 19.75
CA ASP A 222 -2.92 26.07 19.41
C ASP A 222 -2.71 26.43 17.92
N LYS A 223 -2.39 27.71 17.67
CA LYS A 223 -2.21 28.28 16.34
C LYS A 223 -0.73 28.23 15.92
N SER A 224 -0.17 27.04 15.72
CA SER A 224 0.95 26.87 14.78
C SER A 224 1.15 25.40 14.35
N ASN A 225 1.13 25.16 13.03
CA ASN A 225 1.56 23.92 12.35
C ASN A 225 0.76 22.60 12.52
N ASN A 226 -0.58 22.65 12.51
CA ASN A 226 -1.44 21.47 12.33
C ASN A 226 -2.02 21.37 10.91
N ARG A 227 -1.18 21.14 9.89
CA ARG A 227 -1.68 20.84 8.54
C ARG A 227 -1.87 19.33 8.38
N THR A 228 -3.13 18.90 8.35
CA THR A 228 -3.51 17.60 7.80
C THR A 228 -3.58 17.73 6.28
N CYS A 229 -3.01 16.79 5.53
CA CYS A 229 -3.09 16.79 4.06
C CYS A 229 -4.43 16.23 3.56
N TYR A 230 -5.37 16.05 4.49
CA TYR A 230 -6.80 16.05 4.26
C TYR A 230 -7.34 17.43 4.63
N SER A 231 -7.74 18.21 3.63
CA SER A 231 -8.52 19.43 3.83
C SER A 231 -9.98 19.14 3.45
N PRO A 232 -10.97 19.45 4.30
CA PRO A 232 -12.36 19.45 3.89
C PRO A 232 -12.51 20.33 2.65
N VAL A 233 -13.19 19.83 1.62
CA VAL A 233 -13.29 20.48 0.31
C VAL A 233 -13.89 21.88 0.45
N VAL A 234 -13.03 22.90 0.48
CA VAL A 234 -13.41 24.28 0.16
C VAL A 234 -13.80 24.30 -1.31
N SER A 235 -14.82 25.08 -1.68
CA SER A 235 -15.29 25.23 -3.07
C SER A 235 -14.12 25.25 -4.07
N ARG A 236 -14.00 24.19 -4.89
CA ARG A 236 -12.93 24.05 -5.89
C ARG A 236 -13.38 24.69 -7.20
N ASP A 237 -12.46 25.40 -7.85
CA ASP A 237 -12.65 25.71 -9.28
C ASP A 237 -12.50 24.41 -10.07
N ILE A 238 -13.56 24.02 -10.78
CA ILE A 238 -13.60 22.82 -11.60
C ILE A 238 -12.87 22.97 -12.94
N ASN A 239 -12.47 24.20 -13.29
CA ASN A 239 -11.83 24.52 -14.57
C ASN A 239 -10.31 24.54 -14.49
N THR A 240 -9.74 24.66 -13.29
CA THR A 240 -8.29 24.71 -13.08
C THR A 240 -7.79 23.49 -12.31
N LYS A 241 -6.49 23.23 -12.40
CA LYS A 241 -5.87 22.15 -11.61
C LYS A 241 -6.07 22.41 -10.12
N ARG A 242 -6.29 21.35 -9.35
CA ARG A 242 -6.36 21.48 -7.88
C ARG A 242 -4.96 21.73 -7.29
N GLU A 243 -4.90 22.40 -6.15
CA GLU A 243 -3.65 22.70 -5.44
C GLU A 243 -3.42 21.84 -4.19
N ASP A 244 -4.46 21.12 -3.74
CA ASP A 244 -4.46 20.28 -2.54
C ASP A 244 -4.08 18.82 -2.84
N TYR A 245 -3.25 18.59 -3.86
CA TYR A 245 -2.68 17.28 -4.18
C TYR A 245 -1.39 17.02 -3.40
N LEU A 246 -1.09 15.74 -3.13
CA LEU A 246 0.13 15.37 -2.42
C LEU A 246 1.36 15.73 -3.25
N ALA A 247 2.34 16.39 -2.64
CA ALA A 247 3.66 16.58 -3.23
C ALA A 247 4.39 15.23 -3.36
N TRP A 248 5.40 15.15 -4.23
CA TRP A 248 6.16 13.92 -4.45
C TRP A 248 6.80 13.37 -3.17
N GLY A 249 7.47 14.23 -2.38
CA GLY A 249 8.08 13.81 -1.12
C GLY A 249 7.07 13.25 -0.12
N GLU A 250 5.90 13.89 0.01
CA GLU A 250 4.81 13.44 0.88
C GLU A 250 4.27 12.09 0.44
N TYR A 251 4.05 11.93 -0.86
CA TYR A 251 3.57 10.67 -1.42
C TYR A 251 4.56 9.52 -1.23
N PHE A 252 5.85 9.75 -1.46
CA PHE A 252 6.85 8.70 -1.30
C PHE A 252 7.07 8.30 0.16
N MET A 253 7.05 9.26 1.09
CA MET A 253 7.09 8.96 2.51
C MET A 253 5.79 8.28 2.98
N ALA A 254 4.62 8.69 2.46
CA ALA A 254 3.35 8.02 2.72
C ALA A 254 3.36 6.56 2.23
N MET A 255 3.96 6.29 1.07
CA MET A 255 4.14 4.93 0.57
C MET A 255 5.02 4.08 1.49
N ALA A 256 6.12 4.65 2.01
CA ALA A 256 6.94 3.96 3.01
C ALA A 256 6.16 3.69 4.31
N ALA A 257 5.44 4.68 4.84
CA ALA A 257 4.61 4.52 6.04
C ALA A 257 3.47 3.49 5.86
N LEU A 258 2.77 3.54 4.73
CA LEU A 258 1.73 2.56 4.38
C LEU A 258 2.30 1.14 4.29
N SER A 259 3.51 1.00 3.74
CA SER A 259 4.20 -0.29 3.65
C SER A 259 4.56 -0.82 5.05
N ALA A 260 4.93 0.03 6.00
CA ALA A 260 5.20 -0.39 7.38
C ALA A 260 3.99 -1.08 8.03
N LEU A 261 2.76 -0.68 7.69
CA LEU A 261 1.53 -1.30 8.21
C LEU A 261 1.35 -2.77 7.81
N ARG A 262 2.16 -3.29 6.88
CA ARG A 262 2.24 -4.71 6.50
C ARG A 262 3.17 -5.54 7.35
N SER A 263 4.13 -4.90 8.03
CA SER A 263 5.07 -5.59 8.91
C SER A 263 4.32 -6.36 9.99
N LYS A 264 4.67 -7.62 10.20
CA LYS A 264 4.07 -8.45 11.25
C LYS A 264 4.82 -8.35 12.58
N ASP A 265 5.89 -7.56 12.62
CA ASP A 265 6.68 -7.31 13.82
C ASP A 265 5.82 -6.61 14.88
N PRO A 266 5.68 -7.17 16.09
CA PRO A 266 4.84 -6.58 17.13
C PRO A 266 5.41 -5.29 17.72
N ILE A 267 6.73 -5.06 17.60
CA ILE A 267 7.41 -3.99 18.33
C ILE A 267 7.81 -2.84 17.40
N THR A 268 8.27 -3.15 16.19
CA THR A 268 8.83 -2.11 15.32
C THR A 268 8.41 -2.34 13.88
N GLN A 269 7.65 -1.40 13.33
CA GLN A 269 7.16 -1.45 11.95
C GLN A 269 7.87 -0.36 11.14
N VAL A 270 8.68 -0.79 10.18
CA VAL A 270 9.45 0.09 9.28
C VAL A 270 9.07 -0.24 7.86
N GLY A 271 8.93 0.80 7.04
CA GLY A 271 8.73 0.67 5.61
C GLY A 271 9.72 1.53 4.85
N ALA A 272 9.94 1.17 3.59
CA ALA A 272 10.87 1.79 2.68
C ALA A 272 10.29 1.85 1.26
N CYS A 273 10.58 2.94 0.55
CA CYS A 273 10.14 3.19 -0.83
C CYS A 273 11.31 3.74 -1.64
N ILE A 274 11.69 3.07 -2.72
CA ILE A 274 12.77 3.47 -3.62
C ILE A 274 12.18 4.10 -4.87
N VAL A 275 12.71 5.25 -5.26
CA VAL A 275 12.24 6.03 -6.40
C VAL A 275 13.39 6.44 -7.31
N ASN A 276 13.14 6.40 -8.62
CA ASN A 276 14.12 6.85 -9.62
C ASN A 276 13.99 8.35 -9.91
N SER A 277 14.85 8.87 -10.79
CA SER A 277 14.87 10.28 -11.22
C SER A 277 13.61 10.74 -11.96
N GLU A 278 12.82 9.81 -12.52
CA GLU A 278 11.52 10.09 -13.15
C GLU A 278 10.35 10.08 -12.17
N ASN A 279 10.62 10.01 -10.85
CA ASN A 279 9.61 9.87 -9.81
C ASN A 279 8.76 8.58 -9.93
N LYS A 280 9.31 7.52 -10.52
CA LYS A 280 8.69 6.19 -10.50
C LYS A 280 9.13 5.44 -9.25
N ILE A 281 8.19 4.78 -8.59
CA ILE A 281 8.50 3.83 -7.53
C ILE A 281 9.06 2.55 -8.17
N VAL A 282 10.27 2.20 -7.79
CA VAL A 282 11.03 1.07 -8.35
C VAL A 282 11.26 -0.06 -7.34
N GLY A 283 10.97 0.17 -6.06
CA GLY A 283 11.06 -0.85 -5.01
C GLY A 283 10.30 -0.43 -3.76
N ILE A 284 9.63 -1.38 -3.11
CA ILE A 284 8.90 -1.16 -1.86
C ILE A 284 9.23 -2.30 -0.89
N GLY A 285 9.45 -1.97 0.37
CA GLY A 285 9.77 -2.92 1.41
C GLY A 285 9.19 -2.55 2.76
N TYR A 286 9.05 -3.57 3.60
CA TYR A 286 8.75 -3.44 5.02
C TYR A 286 9.51 -4.54 5.76
N ASN A 287 9.75 -4.36 7.06
CA ASN A 287 10.48 -5.37 7.82
C ASN A 287 9.65 -6.64 8.01
N GLY A 288 10.28 -7.80 7.89
CA GLY A 288 9.60 -9.09 7.97
C GLY A 288 10.55 -10.28 7.79
N MET A 289 10.03 -11.49 7.96
CA MET A 289 10.81 -12.70 7.75
C MET A 289 11.15 -12.89 6.25
N PRO A 290 12.20 -13.65 5.91
CA PRO A 290 12.59 -13.89 4.52
C PRO A 290 11.49 -14.61 3.74
N TRP A 291 11.51 -14.46 2.40
CA TRP A 291 10.53 -15.10 1.54
C TRP A 291 10.59 -16.63 1.67
N GLY A 292 9.43 -17.26 1.81
CA GLY A 292 9.31 -18.72 2.02
C GLY A 292 9.49 -19.18 3.47
N CYS A 293 9.90 -18.30 4.39
CA CYS A 293 9.98 -18.63 5.81
C CYS A 293 8.63 -18.36 6.50
N ASN A 294 8.11 -19.36 7.21
CA ASN A 294 6.84 -19.22 7.94
C ASN A 294 7.03 -18.33 9.17
N ASP A 295 6.29 -17.22 9.23
CA ASP A 295 6.34 -16.27 10.35
C ASP A 295 5.67 -16.74 11.65
N ASP A 296 5.03 -17.91 11.64
CA ASP A 296 4.56 -18.61 12.84
C ASP A 296 5.62 -19.54 13.45
N GLN A 297 6.70 -19.84 12.71
CA GLN A 297 7.77 -20.75 13.14
C GLN A 297 9.02 -20.02 13.63
N LEU A 298 9.16 -18.73 13.31
CA LEU A 298 10.31 -17.92 13.68
C LEU A 298 9.97 -16.94 14.80
N PRO A 299 10.90 -16.69 15.74
CA PRO A 299 10.63 -15.86 16.91
C PRO A 299 10.48 -14.37 16.53
N TRP A 300 9.53 -13.69 17.18
CA TRP A 300 9.38 -12.23 17.10
C TRP A 300 9.96 -11.48 18.31
N SER A 301 10.38 -12.23 19.34
CA SER A 301 10.90 -11.68 20.58
C SER A 301 12.22 -10.91 20.38
N LYS A 302 12.41 -9.85 21.16
CA LYS A 302 13.68 -9.12 21.26
C LYS A 302 14.61 -9.68 22.33
N THR A 303 14.06 -10.33 23.34
CA THR A 303 14.74 -10.64 24.59
C THR A 303 14.71 -12.13 24.83
N SER A 304 15.71 -12.83 24.27
CA SER A 304 16.03 -14.19 24.67
C SER A 304 17.51 -14.27 25.03
N SER A 305 17.83 -15.11 26.02
CA SER A 305 19.20 -15.47 26.37
C SER A 305 19.88 -16.25 25.23
N ASP A 306 19.10 -17.00 24.46
CA ASP A 306 19.54 -17.62 23.21
C ASP A 306 19.30 -16.67 22.03
N LYS A 307 20.37 -16.35 21.30
CA LYS A 307 20.30 -15.50 20.11
C LYS A 307 19.43 -16.12 19.01
N LEU A 308 19.29 -17.44 18.97
CA LEU A 308 18.45 -18.14 18.00
C LEU A 308 16.95 -18.01 18.29
N GLU A 309 16.58 -17.64 19.52
CA GLU A 309 15.21 -17.38 19.95
C GLU A 309 14.85 -15.89 19.91
N ALA A 310 15.74 -15.07 19.32
CA ALA A 310 15.50 -13.65 19.08
C ALA A 310 15.30 -13.39 17.58
N LYS A 311 14.41 -12.45 17.24
CA LYS A 311 14.09 -12.12 15.85
C LYS A 311 15.27 -11.63 15.01
N TYR A 312 16.30 -11.07 15.66
CA TYR A 312 17.39 -10.33 15.00
C TYR A 312 18.21 -11.18 14.02
N MET A 313 18.24 -12.51 14.19
CA MET A 313 18.95 -13.41 13.28
C MET A 313 18.18 -13.68 11.98
N TYR A 314 16.87 -13.44 11.95
CA TYR A 314 15.99 -13.85 10.85
C TYR A 314 15.31 -12.67 10.15
N VAL A 315 15.00 -11.59 10.88
CA VAL A 315 14.25 -10.48 10.32
C VAL A 315 15.04 -9.72 9.26
N CYS A 316 14.44 -9.54 8.08
CA CYS A 316 14.94 -8.63 7.06
C CYS A 316 14.38 -7.23 7.30
N HIS A 317 15.25 -6.23 7.23
CA HIS A 317 14.87 -4.82 7.33
C HIS A 317 14.16 -4.33 6.07
N ALA A 318 13.42 -3.22 6.20
CA ALA A 318 12.60 -2.67 5.13
C ALA A 318 13.43 -2.26 3.91
N GLU A 319 14.62 -1.71 4.14
CA GLU A 319 15.56 -1.22 3.13
C GLU A 319 16.06 -2.36 2.25
N VAL A 320 16.47 -3.47 2.88
CA VAL A 320 16.89 -4.69 2.18
C VAL A 320 15.74 -5.23 1.35
N ASN A 321 14.55 -5.36 1.95
CA ASN A 321 13.37 -5.86 1.24
C ASN A 321 12.98 -4.93 0.07
N ALA A 322 13.10 -3.61 0.20
CA ALA A 322 12.81 -2.68 -0.90
C ALA A 322 13.76 -2.85 -2.08
N ILE A 323 15.06 -3.06 -1.82
CA ILE A 323 16.08 -3.29 -2.86
C ILE A 323 15.90 -4.65 -3.53
N MET A 324 15.56 -5.68 -2.75
CA MET A 324 15.34 -7.04 -3.27
C MET A 324 14.00 -7.19 -4.00
N ASN A 325 13.00 -6.39 -3.64
CA ASN A 325 11.70 -6.33 -4.31
C ASN A 325 11.67 -5.36 -5.50
N LYS A 326 12.83 -4.87 -5.95
CA LYS A 326 12.89 -3.98 -7.10
C LYS A 326 12.18 -4.60 -8.30
N ASN A 327 11.43 -3.78 -9.03
CA ASN A 327 10.70 -4.17 -10.22
C ASN A 327 11.40 -3.69 -11.51
N CYS A 328 12.67 -3.32 -11.42
CA CYS A 328 13.54 -2.84 -12.49
C CYS A 328 14.90 -3.58 -12.47
N VAL A 329 15.77 -3.30 -13.45
CA VAL A 329 17.09 -3.95 -13.58
C VAL A 329 17.98 -3.66 -12.37
N ASP A 330 18.11 -2.39 -11.99
CA ASP A 330 18.85 -1.94 -10.81
C ASP A 330 18.21 -0.70 -10.18
N VAL A 331 18.71 -0.30 -9.01
CA VAL A 331 18.30 0.92 -8.29
C VAL A 331 19.44 1.94 -8.21
N ALA A 332 20.39 1.88 -9.14
CA ALA A 332 21.50 2.81 -9.17
C ALA A 332 20.99 4.24 -9.46
N GLY A 333 21.54 5.22 -8.77
CA GLY A 333 21.09 6.62 -8.89
C GLY A 333 19.76 6.93 -8.19
N CYS A 334 19.07 5.93 -7.64
CA CYS A 334 17.77 6.14 -7.00
C CYS A 334 17.88 6.83 -5.63
N THR A 335 16.73 7.29 -5.13
CA THR A 335 16.53 7.78 -3.76
C THR A 335 15.69 6.79 -2.98
N ILE A 336 16.04 6.49 -1.73
CA ILE A 336 15.24 5.67 -0.82
C ILE A 336 14.61 6.54 0.28
N TYR A 337 13.29 6.45 0.41
CA TYR A 337 12.50 7.02 1.51
C TYR A 337 12.30 5.93 2.56
N VAL A 338 12.66 6.19 3.81
CA VAL A 338 12.61 5.21 4.90
C VAL A 338 11.99 5.80 6.16
N ALA A 339 11.21 5.01 6.89
CA ALA A 339 10.59 5.46 8.14
C ALA A 339 11.59 5.64 9.30
N LEU A 340 12.73 4.93 9.25
CA LEU A 340 13.77 4.97 10.27
C LEU A 340 15.15 5.03 9.59
N PHE A 341 16.09 5.77 10.17
CA PHE A 341 17.45 5.87 9.64
C PHE A 341 18.10 4.47 9.49
N PRO A 342 18.74 4.16 8.34
CA PRO A 342 19.25 2.82 8.09
C PRO A 342 20.37 2.40 9.04
N CYS A 343 20.34 1.15 9.51
CA CYS A 343 21.45 0.57 10.26
C CYS A 343 22.69 0.36 9.38
N ASN A 344 23.84 0.03 9.98
CA ASN A 344 25.09 -0.19 9.24
C ASN A 344 24.98 -1.30 8.17
N GLU A 345 24.26 -2.40 8.43
CA GLU A 345 24.08 -3.46 7.43
C GLU A 345 23.22 -2.99 6.25
N CYS A 346 22.15 -2.25 6.52
CA CYS A 346 21.32 -1.66 5.46
C CYS A 346 22.11 -0.62 4.66
N ALA A 347 22.96 0.19 5.30
CA ALA A 347 23.84 1.13 4.61
C ALA A 347 24.79 0.42 3.63
N LYS A 348 25.39 -0.72 4.01
CA LYS A 348 26.19 -1.52 3.06
C LYS A 348 25.39 -1.91 1.83
N VAL A 349 24.17 -2.40 2.01
CA VAL A 349 23.29 -2.81 0.89
C VAL A 349 22.90 -1.60 0.03
N ILE A 350 22.53 -0.47 0.65
CA ILE A 350 22.21 0.79 -0.03
C ILE A 350 23.40 1.27 -0.90
N ILE A 351 24.61 1.23 -0.35
CA ILE A 351 25.85 1.60 -1.06
C ILE A 351 26.09 0.68 -2.25
N GLN A 352 26.10 -0.63 -2.01
CA GLN A 352 26.37 -1.61 -3.06
C GLN A 352 25.29 -1.64 -4.15
N ALA A 353 24.05 -1.27 -3.82
CA ALA A 353 22.96 -1.15 -4.78
C ALA A 353 23.05 0.13 -5.63
N GLY A 354 23.96 1.06 -5.31
CA GLY A 354 24.18 2.29 -6.08
C GLY A 354 23.19 3.41 -5.80
N ILE A 355 22.39 3.31 -4.73
CA ILE A 355 21.47 4.38 -4.29
C ILE A 355 22.28 5.61 -3.91
N LYS A 356 21.80 6.80 -4.27
CA LYS A 356 22.55 8.06 -4.08
C LYS A 356 22.00 8.97 -3.01
N LYS A 357 20.77 8.72 -2.56
CA LYS A 357 20.12 9.54 -1.54
C LYS A 357 19.22 8.73 -0.60
N VAL A 358 19.32 9.01 0.70
CA VAL A 358 18.44 8.48 1.75
C VAL A 358 17.63 9.63 2.33
N ILE A 359 16.31 9.51 2.33
CA ILE A 359 15.40 10.45 2.99
C ILE A 359 14.73 9.69 4.12
N TYR A 360 14.99 10.08 5.37
CA TYR A 360 14.51 9.34 6.54
C TYR A 360 13.53 10.15 7.35
N LEU A 361 12.53 9.50 7.95
CA LEU A 361 11.55 10.16 8.82
C LEU A 361 12.05 10.35 10.25
N SER A 362 12.82 9.40 10.79
CA SER A 362 13.31 9.46 12.17
C SER A 362 14.75 8.96 12.28
N ASP A 363 15.56 9.66 13.08
CA ASP A 363 16.92 9.26 13.49
C ASP A 363 16.99 9.11 15.02
N LYS A 364 16.00 8.42 15.61
CA LYS A 364 15.91 8.25 17.07
C LYS A 364 17.07 7.48 17.69
N PHE A 365 17.83 6.75 16.87
CA PHE A 365 19.00 5.96 17.28
C PHE A 365 20.31 6.60 16.82
N LYS A 366 20.35 7.93 16.67
CA LYS A 366 21.49 8.67 16.10
C LYS A 366 22.84 8.41 16.77
N GLU A 367 22.84 8.12 18.07
CA GLU A 367 24.03 7.86 18.89
C GLU A 367 24.42 6.37 18.92
N ASP A 368 23.56 5.48 18.43
CA ASP A 368 23.85 4.05 18.45
C ASP A 368 25.06 3.74 17.55
N PRO A 369 26.01 2.89 17.98
CA PRO A 369 27.20 2.57 17.18
C PRO A 369 26.89 2.08 15.76
N SER A 370 25.77 1.36 15.58
CA SER A 370 25.30 0.93 14.26
C SER A 370 24.91 2.13 13.37
N THR A 371 24.21 3.11 13.92
CA THR A 371 23.80 4.32 13.19
C THR A 371 24.99 5.24 12.90
N VAL A 372 25.92 5.38 13.84
CA VAL A 372 27.16 6.14 13.64
C VAL A 372 28.03 5.50 12.55
N ALA A 373 28.18 4.17 12.57
CA ALA A 373 28.87 3.44 11.51
C ALA A 373 28.16 3.57 10.15
N SER A 374 26.83 3.55 10.14
CA SER A 374 26.00 3.78 8.96
C SER A 374 26.29 5.15 8.34
N LYS A 375 26.19 6.24 9.12
CA LYS A 375 26.51 7.62 8.68
C LYS A 375 27.92 7.70 8.11
N ARG A 376 28.92 7.17 8.83
CA ARG A 376 30.31 7.15 8.37
C ARG A 376 30.48 6.44 7.01
N MET A 377 29.81 5.30 6.80
CA MET A 377 29.87 4.60 5.51
C MET A 377 29.16 5.36 4.40
N LEU A 378 28.00 5.96 4.68
CA LEU A 378 27.27 6.78 3.71
C LEU A 378 28.08 8.02 3.29
N ASP A 379 28.72 8.70 4.25
CA ASP A 379 29.59 9.85 3.99
C ASP A 379 30.80 9.47 3.11
N LEU A 380 31.49 8.38 3.46
CA LEU A 380 32.65 7.89 2.69
C LEU A 380 32.26 7.44 1.27
N ALA A 381 31.06 6.90 1.09
CA ALA A 381 30.53 6.50 -0.21
C ALA A 381 29.91 7.66 -1.01
N GLY A 382 29.83 8.87 -0.44
CA GLY A 382 29.21 10.04 -1.06
C GLY A 382 27.69 9.90 -1.25
N ILE A 383 27.01 9.18 -0.34
CA ILE A 383 25.55 9.05 -0.34
C ILE A 383 24.96 10.16 0.52
N LEU A 384 24.11 10.98 -0.10
CA LEU A 384 23.42 12.05 0.61
C LEU A 384 22.35 11.47 1.53
N TYR A 385 22.24 11.97 2.75
CA TYR A 385 21.10 11.66 3.60
C TYR A 385 20.55 12.93 4.24
N CYS A 386 19.23 13.02 4.35
CA CYS A 386 18.57 14.14 5.01
C CYS A 386 17.28 13.69 5.68
N GLU A 387 16.96 14.32 6.82
CA GLU A 387 15.69 14.14 7.49
C GLU A 387 14.56 14.68 6.60
N TYR A 388 13.46 13.95 6.57
CA TYR A 388 12.27 14.35 5.84
C TYR A 388 11.62 15.54 6.53
N ASN A 389 11.61 16.69 5.85
CA ASN A 389 10.81 17.82 6.28
C ASN A 389 9.33 17.40 6.27
N LEU A 390 8.60 17.69 7.35
CA LEU A 390 7.20 17.32 7.56
C LEU A 390 6.25 18.49 7.22
N PRO A 391 5.98 18.79 5.93
CA PRO A 391 5.01 19.83 5.57
C PRO A 391 3.59 19.45 6.02
N CYS A 392 3.34 18.16 6.16
CA CYS A 392 2.11 17.57 6.65
C CYS A 392 2.44 16.52 7.72
N ARG A 393 1.69 16.50 8.82
CA ARG A 393 1.88 15.54 9.92
C ARG A 393 1.19 14.20 9.68
N ARG A 394 0.07 14.20 8.93
CA ARG A 394 -0.74 13.00 8.68
C ARG A 394 -1.39 12.97 7.32
N VAL A 395 -1.31 11.82 6.65
CA VAL A 395 -2.06 11.50 5.43
C VAL A 395 -3.19 10.53 5.79
N ILE A 396 -4.41 10.84 5.38
CA ILE A 396 -5.56 9.95 5.59
C ILE A 396 -5.97 9.37 4.24
N ILE A 397 -5.94 8.05 4.13
CA ILE A 397 -6.55 7.33 3.02
C ILE A 397 -7.98 7.01 3.46
N ASP A 398 -8.95 7.68 2.86
CA ASP A 398 -10.36 7.53 3.19
C ASP A 398 -11.07 6.91 1.97
N PHE A 399 -11.52 5.66 2.13
CA PHE A 399 -12.20 4.94 1.05
C PHE A 399 -13.59 5.52 0.74
N ASP A 400 -14.19 6.23 1.71
CA ASP A 400 -15.52 6.85 1.59
C ASP A 400 -15.45 8.34 1.20
N ALA A 401 -14.26 8.93 1.05
CA ALA A 401 -14.12 10.37 0.76
C ALA A 401 -14.65 10.80 -0.61
N ILE A 402 -14.80 9.87 -1.54
CA ILE A 402 -15.52 10.10 -2.79
C ILE A 402 -16.91 9.53 -2.57
N ASP A 403 -17.96 10.34 -2.74
CA ASP A 403 -19.31 9.81 -2.82
C ASP A 403 -19.43 8.99 -4.10
N TRP A 404 -19.27 7.68 -3.94
CA TRP A 404 -19.35 6.72 -5.02
C TRP A 404 -20.80 6.38 -5.40
N ASN A 405 -21.80 6.93 -4.70
CA ASN A 405 -23.22 6.64 -4.92
C ASN A 405 -24.01 7.80 -5.52
N SER A 406 -23.44 9.01 -5.64
CA SER A 406 -24.01 10.06 -6.49
C SER A 406 -23.83 9.68 -7.96
N VAL A 407 -24.94 9.17 -8.52
CA VAL A 407 -25.11 8.76 -9.93
C VAL A 407 -24.98 9.95 -10.87
#